data_AF-A0A927HX04-F1
#
_entry.id   AF-A0A927HX04-F1
#
_cell.length_a   1.000
_cell.length_b   1.000
_cell.length_c   1.000
_cell.angle_alpha   90.00
_cell.angle_beta   90.00
_cell.angle_gamma   90.00
#
_symmetry.space_group_name_H-M   'P 1'
#
loop_
_entity.id
_entity.type
_entity.pdbx_description
1 polymer ?
#
loop_
_entity_poly.entity_id
_entity_poly.type
_entity_poly.pdbx_seq_one_letter_code
_entity_poly.pdbx_strand_id
1 'polypeptide(L)'
;MLARRTLLAAGAASLAAPARAHVVTTLGSEAERITILSEGGFEMPLSTLQCDVPAAEIAAQAGPSDPFRAPLNITCLRRGKDLILFDCGPAPISGPAPATCRTG
;
A
#
# COMPACT_ATOMS: atom_id res chain seq x y z
N MET A 1 -8.04 -35.23 17.13
CA MET A 1 -6.61 -35.23 16.75
C MET A 1 -6.47 -34.67 15.34
N LEU A 2 -5.75 -33.57 15.15
CA LEU A 2 -5.32 -33.16 13.81
C LEU A 2 -4.17 -34.08 13.36
N ALA A 3 -4.34 -34.79 12.25
CA ALA A 3 -3.28 -35.63 11.70
C ALA A 3 -2.26 -34.75 10.96
N ARG A 4 -0.99 -35.16 10.97
CA ARG A 4 0.08 -34.46 10.22
C ARG A 4 -0.29 -34.22 8.76
N ARG A 5 -0.98 -35.18 8.13
CA ARG A 5 -1.50 -35.06 6.75
C ARG A 5 -2.52 -33.93 6.59
N THR A 6 -3.43 -33.74 7.54
CA THR A 6 -4.40 -32.64 7.48
C THR A 6 -3.73 -31.28 7.67
N LEU A 7 -2.67 -31.21 8.49
CA LEU A 7 -1.90 -29.97 8.65
C LEU A 7 -1.11 -29.60 7.38
N LEU A 8 -0.46 -30.56 6.72
CA LEU A 8 0.25 -30.30 5.46
C LEU A 8 -0.71 -29.96 4.32
N ALA A 9 -1.86 -30.64 4.22
CA ALA A 9 -2.87 -30.34 3.21
C ALA A 9 -3.47 -28.93 3.40
N ALA A 10 -3.73 -28.53 4.65
CA ALA A 10 -4.18 -27.18 4.96
C ALA A 10 -3.11 -26.12 4.64
N GLY A 11 -1.84 -26.38 4.95
CA GLY A 11 -0.73 -25.51 4.59
C GLY A 11 -0.57 -25.34 3.07
N ALA A 12 -0.61 -26.44 2.30
CA ALA A 12 -0.53 -26.38 0.85
C ALA A 12 -1.73 -25.64 0.22
N ALA A 13 -2.94 -25.84 0.75
CA ALA A 13 -4.13 -25.10 0.31
C ALA A 13 -4.02 -23.59 0.60
N SER A 14 -3.39 -23.19 1.71
CA SER A 14 -3.18 -21.77 2.03
C SER A 14 -2.19 -21.07 1.09
N LEU A 15 -1.23 -21.80 0.53
CA LEU A 15 -0.28 -21.28 -0.48
C LEU A 15 -0.91 -21.14 -1.86
N ALA A 16 -1.97 -21.91 -2.15
CA ALA A 16 -2.74 -21.82 -3.39
C ALA A 16 -3.90 -20.81 -3.30
N ALA A 17 -4.20 -20.29 -2.10
CA ALA A 17 -5.20 -19.26 -1.94
C ALA A 17 -4.68 -17.93 -2.52
N PRO A 18 -5.47 -17.21 -3.32
CA PRO A 18 -5.07 -15.89 -3.80
C PRO A 18 -4.73 -14.99 -2.60
N ALA A 19 -3.59 -14.31 -2.67
CA ALA A 19 -3.21 -13.34 -1.66
C ALA A 19 -4.36 -12.35 -1.47
N ARG A 20 -4.95 -12.33 -0.28
CA ARG A 20 -6.03 -11.41 0.04
C ARG A 20 -5.42 -10.02 0.13
N ALA A 21 -5.67 -9.18 -0.88
CA ALA A 21 -5.35 -7.77 -0.79
C ALA A 21 -5.97 -7.21 0.49
N HIS A 22 -5.20 -6.44 1.26
CA HIS A 22 -5.68 -5.93 2.53
C HIS A 22 -6.59 -4.74 2.24
N VAL A 23 -7.92 -4.98 2.27
CA VAL A 23 -8.92 -3.92 2.08
C VAL A 23 -8.79 -2.93 3.23
N VAL A 24 -8.37 -1.70 2.92
CA VAL A 24 -8.27 -0.60 3.88
C VAL A 24 -9.65 -0.07 4.20
N THR A 25 -10.43 0.21 3.16
CA THR A 25 -11.78 0.73 3.31
C THR A 25 -12.61 0.46 2.07
N THR A 26 -13.92 0.55 2.22
CA THR A 26 -14.89 0.48 1.14
C THR A 26 -15.97 1.54 1.38
N LEU A 27 -16.33 2.27 0.33
CA LEU A 27 -17.31 3.34 0.35
C LEU A 27 -18.29 3.18 -0.81
N GLY A 28 -19.57 3.45 -0.57
CA GLY A 28 -20.62 3.42 -1.60
C GLY A 28 -21.56 2.22 -1.50
N SER A 29 -22.41 2.07 -2.51
CA SER A 29 -23.47 1.05 -2.59
C SER A 29 -23.02 -0.17 -3.40
N GLU A 30 -23.88 -1.17 -3.57
CA GLU A 30 -23.61 -2.30 -4.47
C GLU A 30 -23.50 -1.86 -5.95
N ALA A 31 -24.27 -0.86 -6.37
CA ALA A 31 -24.29 -0.40 -7.77
C ALA A 31 -23.06 0.43 -8.15
N GLU A 32 -22.51 1.16 -7.17
CA GLU A 32 -21.31 1.98 -7.32
C GLU A 32 -20.51 1.97 -6.01
N ARG A 33 -19.30 1.40 -6.08
CA ARG A 33 -18.46 1.12 -4.92
C ARG A 33 -17.01 1.49 -5.17
N ILE A 34 -16.43 2.23 -4.24
CA ILE A 34 -15.00 2.49 -4.15
C ILE A 34 -14.42 1.53 -3.10
N THR A 35 -13.35 0.83 -3.45
CA THR A 35 -12.58 -0.01 -2.53
C THR A 35 -11.13 0.43 -2.57
N ILE A 36 -10.51 0.62 -1.40
CA ILE A 36 -9.09 0.94 -1.27
C ILE A 36 -8.36 -0.33 -0.82
N LEU A 37 -7.39 -0.76 -1.60
CA LEU A 37 -6.53 -1.92 -1.32
C LEU A 37 -5.15 -1.42 -0.89
N SER A 38 -4.60 -1.96 0.19
CA SER A 38 -3.23 -1.67 0.62
C SER A 38 -2.25 -2.65 -0.02
N GLU A 39 -1.21 -2.09 -0.62
CA GLU A 39 0.00 -2.79 -1.07
C GLU A 39 1.12 -2.70 0.00
N GLY A 40 0.77 -2.23 1.21
CA GLY A 40 1.72 -1.92 2.27
C GLY A 40 2.17 -0.46 2.22
N GLY A 41 3.48 -0.26 2.19
CA GLY A 41 4.10 1.07 2.21
C GLY A 41 5.61 0.99 2.27
N PHE A 42 6.27 2.11 2.08
CA PHE A 42 7.73 2.21 2.15
C PHE A 42 8.16 3.42 2.98
N GLU A 43 9.35 3.33 3.54
CA GLU A 43 9.96 4.41 4.30
C GLU A 43 10.81 5.28 3.38
N MET A 44 10.69 6.59 3.58
CA MET A 44 11.46 7.59 2.87
C MET A 44 11.86 8.71 3.85
N PRO A 45 13.00 9.37 3.63
CA PRO A 45 13.35 10.58 4.38
C PRO A 45 12.27 11.64 4.20
N LEU A 46 11.92 12.37 5.26
CA LEU A 46 10.83 13.37 5.20
C LEU A 46 11.08 14.46 4.14
N SER A 47 12.35 14.75 3.84
CA SER A 47 12.74 15.70 2.79
C SER A 47 12.31 15.27 1.38
N THR A 48 11.98 14.00 1.13
CA THR A 48 11.46 13.57 -0.17
C THR A 48 10.00 13.97 -0.40
N LEU A 49 9.26 14.36 0.64
CA LEU A 49 7.91 14.89 0.49
C LEU A 49 7.91 16.28 -0.16
N GLN A 50 8.93 17.09 0.16
CA GLN A 50 9.09 18.41 -0.44
C GLN A 50 10.57 18.81 -0.42
N CYS A 51 11.18 18.91 -1.60
CA CYS A 51 12.54 19.42 -1.72
C CYS A 51 12.61 20.90 -1.29
N ASP A 52 13.78 21.31 -0.82
CA ASP A 52 14.11 22.69 -0.41
C ASP A 52 13.27 23.26 0.74
N VAL A 53 12.51 22.41 1.44
CA VAL A 53 11.83 22.78 2.69
C VAL A 53 12.50 22.05 3.86
N PRO A 54 12.85 22.76 4.95
CA PRO A 54 13.40 22.12 6.15
C PRO A 54 12.45 21.05 6.69
N ALA A 55 12.98 19.88 7.04
CA ALA A 55 12.17 18.76 7.56
C ALA A 55 11.32 19.14 8.78
N ALA A 56 11.79 20.05 9.63
CA ALA A 56 11.04 20.55 10.78
C ALA A 56 9.76 21.31 10.36
N GLU A 57 9.79 22.04 9.24
CA GLU A 57 8.62 22.73 8.70
C GLU A 57 7.64 21.74 8.07
N ILE A 58 8.14 20.72 7.35
CA ILE A 58 7.32 19.63 6.83
C ILE A 58 6.60 18.89 7.96
N ALA A 59 7.32 18.54 9.03
CA ALA A 59 6.75 17.85 10.18
C ALA A 59 5.68 18.71 10.89
N ALA A 60 5.92 20.02 11.03
CA ALA A 60 4.98 20.94 11.67
C ALA A 60 3.69 21.14 10.86
N GLN A 61 3.77 21.13 9.52
CA GLN A 61 2.65 21.40 8.62
C GLN A 61 1.85 20.13 8.30
N ALA A 62 2.53 19.04 7.96
CA ALA A 62 1.88 17.83 7.47
C ALA A 62 1.61 16.81 8.59
N GLY A 63 2.37 16.87 9.70
CA GLY A 63 2.25 15.94 10.83
C GLY A 63 3.09 14.64 10.79
N PRO A 64 3.75 14.19 9.71
CA PRO A 64 4.59 13.00 9.79
C PRO A 64 5.95 13.25 10.44
N SER A 65 6.47 12.18 11.06
CA SER A 65 7.83 12.08 11.56
C SER A 65 8.80 11.59 10.48
N ASP A 66 10.09 11.82 10.70
CA ASP A 66 11.18 11.23 9.91
C ASP A 66 11.66 9.92 10.59
N PRO A 67 11.80 8.78 9.87
CA PRO A 67 11.44 8.57 8.46
C PRO A 67 9.92 8.56 8.24
N PHE A 68 9.48 9.10 7.11
CA PHE A 68 8.08 9.07 6.72
C PHE A 68 7.73 7.73 6.09
N ARG A 69 6.68 7.09 6.60
CA ARG A 69 6.10 5.89 6.01
C ARG A 69 4.97 6.25 5.05
N ALA A 70 5.25 6.23 3.75
CA ALA A 70 4.26 6.46 2.71
C ALA A 70 3.39 5.20 2.50
N PRO A 71 2.06 5.28 2.68
CA PRO A 71 1.17 4.16 2.35
C PRO A 71 1.06 4.01 0.84
N LEU A 72 1.09 2.76 0.37
CA LEU A 72 0.84 2.41 -1.02
C LEU A 72 -0.56 1.81 -1.12
N ASN A 73 -1.44 2.50 -1.84
CA ASN A 73 -2.83 2.09 -1.97
C ASN A 73 -3.25 2.07 -3.44
N ILE A 74 -3.99 1.03 -3.82
CA ILE A 74 -4.66 0.94 -5.11
C ILE A 74 -6.13 1.26 -4.89
N THR A 75 -6.68 2.18 -5.70
CA THR A 75 -8.10 2.52 -5.63
C THR A 75 -8.85 1.74 -6.72
N CYS A 76 -9.94 1.10 -6.33
CA CYS A 76 -10.81 0.37 -7.25
C CYS A 76 -12.19 1.01 -7.26
N LEU A 77 -12.71 1.35 -8.43
CA LEU A 77 -14.11 1.75 -8.62
C LEU A 77 -14.86 0.65 -9.36
N ARG A 78 -15.90 0.12 -8.74
CA ARG A 78 -16.89 -0.73 -9.40
C ARG A 78 -18.10 0.10 -9.74
N ARG A 79 -18.50 0.12 -11.00
CA ARG A 79 -19.71 0.80 -11.49
C ARG A 79 -20.44 -0.12 -12.45
N GLY A 80 -21.57 -0.67 -12.00
CA GLY A 80 -22.27 -1.71 -12.76
C GLY A 80 -21.35 -2.92 -13.02
N LYS A 81 -21.11 -3.25 -14.30
CA LYS A 81 -20.23 -4.34 -14.71
C LYS A 81 -18.75 -3.96 -14.81
N ASP A 82 -18.46 -2.66 -14.78
CA ASP A 82 -17.11 -2.16 -14.99
C ASP A 82 -16.34 -2.13 -13.67
N LEU A 83 -15.09 -2.57 -13.72
CA LEU A 83 -14.10 -2.44 -12.65
C LEU A 83 -12.95 -1.60 -13.16
N ILE A 84 -12.76 -0.44 -12.55
CA ILE A 84 -11.73 0.53 -12.90
C ILE A 84 -10.69 0.51 -11.79
N LEU A 85 -9.43 0.31 -12.18
CA LEU A 85 -8.28 0.37 -11.28
C LEU A 85 -7.57 1.70 -11.47
N PHE A 86 -7.34 2.42 -10.37
CA PHE A 86 -6.52 3.61 -10.34
C PHE A 86 -5.24 3.27 -9.61
N ASP A 87 -4.11 3.49 -10.29
CA ASP A 87 -2.79 3.02 -9.91
C ASP A 87 -2.66 1.48 -9.99
N CYS A 88 -1.42 0.99 -10.08
CA CYS A 88 -1.07 -0.42 -10.10
C CYS A 88 -0.02 -0.78 -9.04
N GLY A 89 0.23 0.15 -8.10
CA GLY A 89 1.30 0.00 -7.12
C GLY A 89 2.69 0.13 -7.75
N PRO A 90 3.75 0.04 -6.94
CA PRO A 90 5.10 0.12 -7.47
C PRO A 90 5.39 -1.12 -8.34
N ALA A 91 6.04 -0.90 -9.48
CA ALA A 91 6.73 -2.00 -10.15
C ALA A 91 7.72 -2.66 -9.18
N PRO A 92 8.05 -3.96 -9.35
CA PRO A 92 9.07 -4.62 -8.54
C PRO A 92 10.35 -3.79 -8.52
N ILE A 93 10.66 -3.18 -7.36
CA ILE A 93 11.84 -2.35 -7.24
C ILE A 93 13.05 -3.28 -7.10
N SER A 94 13.94 -3.26 -8.09
CA SER A 94 15.27 -3.89 -8.01
C SER A 94 16.38 -2.84 -7.88
N GLY A 95 16.02 -1.57 -7.67
CA GLY A 95 16.90 -0.42 -7.60
C GLY A 95 17.17 0.10 -6.17
N PRO A 96 18.13 1.02 -6.01
CA PRO A 96 18.50 1.58 -4.71
C PRO A 96 17.37 2.39 -4.06
N ALA A 97 17.49 2.60 -2.74
CA ALA A 97 16.54 3.39 -1.95
C ALA A 97 16.27 4.78 -2.57
N PRO A 98 15.07 5.37 -2.37
CA PRO A 98 14.73 6.68 -2.92
C PRO A 98 15.77 7.73 -2.52
N ALA A 99 16.22 8.52 -3.48
CA ALA A 99 17.21 9.55 -3.26
C ALA A 99 16.65 10.66 -2.35
N THR A 100 17.42 11.05 -1.33
CA THR A 100 17.15 12.26 -0.54
C THR A 100 17.24 13.49 -1.43
N CYS A 101 16.31 14.45 -1.27
CA CYS A 101 16.52 15.78 -1.82
C CYS A 101 17.80 16.36 -1.20
N ARG A 102 18.70 16.91 -2.03
CA ARG A 102 19.86 17.65 -1.54
C ARG A 102 19.35 18.97 -0.99
N THR A 103 19.50 19.20 0.31
CA THR A 103 19.27 20.52 0.90
C THR A 103 20.42 21.43 0.47
N GLY A 104 20.08 22.55 -0.21
CA GLY A 104 21.03 23.64 -0.51
C GLY A 104 21.47 24.42 0.72
#